data_AF-E3CRX0-F1
#
_entry.id   AF-E3CRX0-F1
#
_cell.length_a   1.000
_cell.length_b   1.000
_cell.length_c   1.000
_cell.angle_alpha   90.00
_cell.angle_beta   90.00
_cell.angle_gamma   90.00
#
_symmetry.space_group_name_H-M   'P 1'
#
loop_
_entity.id
_entity.type
_entity.pdbx_description
1 polymer ?
#
loop_
_entity_poly.entity_id
_entity_poly.type
_entity_poly.pdbx_seq_one_letter_code
_entity_poly.pdbx_strand_id
1 'polypeptide(L)'
;MSKTITASQRFLTLPIEAQVLYFHMLQHTDDDGITEAFPHLRLLSLGEDILDLLEKSHFIRKLNNELVYYVVDFREQNSIDGRRYHPSIYHHLLAETECSSSNTNSEKSCNLHSNDVANINKDNKIQNKSKKKQDDTSETSFKIKFSSAK
;
A
#
# COMPACT_ATOMS: atom_id res chain seq x y z
N MET A 1 -9.97 6.87 9.24
CA MET A 1 -10.65 5.58 9.06
C MET A 1 -11.90 5.79 8.21
N SER A 2 -11.84 5.38 6.96
CA SER A 2 -12.99 5.24 6.07
C SER A 2 -13.95 4.18 6.63
N LYS A 3 -15.25 4.44 6.49
CA LYS A 3 -16.32 3.57 6.99
C LYS A 3 -16.49 2.29 6.16
N THR A 4 -15.93 2.21 4.96
CA THR A 4 -16.18 1.08 4.04
C THR A 4 -15.85 -0.27 4.67
N ILE A 5 -14.69 -0.36 5.33
CA ILE A 5 -14.21 -1.61 5.92
C ILE A 5 -14.90 -1.86 7.26
N THR A 6 -14.96 -0.85 8.13
CA THR A 6 -15.50 -1.01 9.50
C THR A 6 -17.01 -1.21 9.54
N ALA A 7 -17.74 -0.81 8.49
CA ALA A 7 -19.16 -1.10 8.32
C ALA A 7 -19.42 -2.38 7.49
N SER A 8 -18.38 -3.06 7.01
CA SER A 8 -18.54 -4.27 6.21
C SER A 8 -19.02 -5.44 7.07
N GLN A 9 -19.82 -6.33 6.48
CA GLN A 9 -20.28 -7.54 7.17
C GLN A 9 -19.10 -8.38 7.69
N ARG A 10 -18.05 -8.56 6.87
CA ARG A 10 -16.84 -9.32 7.24
C ARG A 10 -16.19 -8.78 8.51
N PHE A 11 -16.12 -7.46 8.65
CA PHE A 11 -15.52 -6.83 9.82
C PHE A 11 -16.42 -6.96 11.05
N LEU A 12 -17.72 -6.72 10.88
CA LEU A 12 -18.70 -6.80 11.98
C LEU A 12 -18.89 -8.24 12.49
N THR A 13 -18.55 -9.27 11.71
CA THR A 13 -18.56 -10.66 12.15
C THR A 13 -17.32 -11.08 12.96
N LEU A 14 -16.27 -10.26 12.99
CA LEU A 14 -15.06 -10.58 13.77
C LEU A 14 -15.31 -10.47 15.27
N PRO A 15 -14.66 -11.32 16.10
CA PRO A 15 -14.54 -11.10 17.54
C PRO A 15 -13.91 -9.74 17.86
N ILE A 16 -14.23 -9.19 19.03
CA ILE A 16 -13.76 -7.86 19.42
C ILE A 16 -12.23 -7.81 19.49
N GLU A 17 -11.58 -8.89 19.91
CA GLU A 17 -10.12 -9.04 19.98
C GLU A 17 -9.48 -8.87 18.60
N ALA A 18 -10.07 -9.50 17.56
CA ALA A 18 -9.60 -9.40 16.19
C ALA A 18 -9.81 -7.99 15.62
N GLN A 19 -10.97 -7.38 15.91
CA GLN A 19 -11.23 -5.99 15.51
C GLN A 19 -10.21 -5.03 16.11
N VAL A 20 -9.93 -5.17 17.41
CA VAL A 20 -8.95 -4.36 18.14
C VAL A 20 -7.55 -4.57 17.55
N LEU A 21 -7.10 -5.81 17.38
CA LEU A 21 -5.79 -6.11 16.80
C LEU A 21 -5.62 -5.49 15.40
N TYR A 22 -6.64 -5.63 14.55
CA TYR A 22 -6.63 -5.02 13.21
C TYR A 22 -6.45 -3.50 13.26
N PHE A 23 -7.18 -2.80 14.15
CA PHE A 23 -7.02 -1.35 14.29
C PHE A 23 -5.64 -0.95 14.78
N HIS A 24 -5.08 -1.67 15.76
CA HIS A 24 -3.74 -1.40 16.25
C HIS A 24 -2.69 -1.61 15.16
N MET A 25 -2.80 -2.70 14.37
CA MET A 25 -1.92 -2.95 13.24
C MET A 25 -2.04 -1.84 12.18
N LEU A 26 -3.25 -1.53 11.73
CA LEU A 26 -3.50 -0.52 10.70
C LEU A 26 -3.02 0.89 11.09
N GLN A 27 -3.04 1.22 12.38
CA GLN A 27 -2.57 2.51 12.88
C GLN A 27 -1.03 2.60 12.91
N HIS A 28 -0.33 1.47 12.95
CA HIS A 28 1.13 1.38 13.07
C HIS A 28 1.82 0.85 11.81
N THR A 29 1.08 0.68 10.71
CA THR A 29 1.68 0.33 9.42
C THR A 29 2.59 1.43 8.91
N ASP A 30 3.63 1.05 8.17
CA ASP A 30 4.43 1.96 7.36
C ASP A 30 3.67 2.47 6.12
N ASP A 31 4.35 3.27 5.28
CA ASP A 31 3.75 3.89 4.09
C ASP A 31 3.43 2.90 2.95
N ASP A 32 3.87 1.64 3.09
CA ASP A 32 3.53 0.53 2.20
C ASP A 32 2.44 -0.38 2.77
N GLY A 33 1.97 -0.13 4.00
CA GLY A 33 0.92 -0.93 4.65
C GLY A 33 1.43 -2.17 5.35
N ILE A 34 2.72 -2.23 5.69
CA ILE A 34 3.35 -3.36 6.37
C ILE A 34 3.53 -3.02 7.86
N THR A 35 3.33 -4.02 8.73
CA THR A 35 3.59 -3.90 10.17
C THR A 35 4.07 -5.23 10.75
N GLU A 36 4.91 -5.15 11.79
CA GLU A 36 5.17 -6.27 12.69
C GLU A 36 3.96 -6.49 13.60
N ALA A 37 3.47 -7.72 13.74
CA ALA A 37 2.34 -8.04 14.60
C ALA A 37 2.75 -8.37 16.04
N PHE A 38 3.98 -8.82 16.26
CA PHE A 38 4.45 -9.27 17.58
C PHE A 38 4.29 -8.21 18.69
N PRO A 39 4.68 -6.93 18.50
CA PRO A 39 4.48 -5.92 19.53
C PRO A 39 3.00 -5.72 19.89
N HIS A 40 2.11 -5.79 18.90
CA HIS A 40 0.67 -5.60 19.09
C HIS A 40 0.03 -6.75 19.85
N LEU A 41 0.44 -8.00 19.58
CA LEU A 41 0.00 -9.17 20.34
C LEU A 41 0.40 -9.06 21.82
N ARG A 42 1.63 -8.60 22.11
CA ARG A 42 2.10 -8.42 23.49
C ARG A 42 1.37 -7.28 24.19
N LEU A 43 1.13 -6.17 23.48
CA LEU A 43 0.41 -5.02 24.01
C LEU A 43 -1.02 -5.38 24.41
N LEU A 44 -1.71 -6.16 23.57
CA LEU A 44 -3.11 -6.52 23.77
C LEU A 44 -3.32 -7.83 24.55
N SER A 45 -2.22 -8.51 24.89
CA SER A 45 -2.23 -9.85 25.51
C SER A 45 -3.05 -10.86 24.69
N LEU A 46 -2.91 -10.83 23.36
CA LEU A 46 -3.60 -11.71 22.43
C LEU A 46 -2.69 -12.85 21.93
N GLY A 47 -3.31 -13.96 21.54
CA GLY A 47 -2.63 -15.08 20.89
C GLY A 47 -2.48 -14.90 19.38
N GLU A 48 -1.62 -15.72 18.77
CA GLU A 48 -1.41 -15.76 17.31
C GLU A 48 -2.63 -16.33 16.56
N ASP A 49 -3.52 -17.05 17.25
CA ASP A 49 -4.79 -17.55 16.70
C ASP A 49 -5.70 -16.42 16.16
N ILE A 50 -5.60 -15.22 16.76
CA ILE A 50 -6.30 -14.03 16.27
C ILE A 50 -5.72 -13.56 14.93
N LEU A 51 -4.42 -13.70 14.69
CA LEU A 51 -3.80 -13.40 13.39
C LEU A 51 -4.28 -14.38 12.33
N ASP A 52 -4.34 -15.68 12.63
CA ASP A 52 -4.88 -16.69 11.73
C ASP A 52 -6.33 -16.38 11.33
N LEU A 53 -7.13 -15.88 12.28
CA LEU A 53 -8.50 -15.48 12.02
C LEU A 53 -8.59 -14.26 11.09
N LEU A 54 -7.74 -13.25 11.32
CA LEU A 54 -7.66 -12.06 10.47
C LEU A 54 -7.17 -12.40 9.05
N GLU A 55 -6.23 -13.33 8.93
CA GLU A 55 -5.73 -13.82 7.65
C GLU A 55 -6.79 -14.59 6.87
N LYS A 56 -7.47 -15.56 7.51
CA LYS A 56 -8.60 -16.29 6.90
C LYS A 56 -9.74 -15.36 6.49
N SER A 57 -9.93 -14.30 7.27
CA SER A 57 -10.95 -13.29 6.98
C SER A 57 -10.48 -12.27 5.96
N HIS A 58 -9.26 -12.35 5.41
CA HIS A 58 -8.64 -11.47 4.40
C HIS A 58 -8.46 -10.00 4.81
N PHE A 59 -8.17 -9.74 6.09
CA PHE A 59 -7.82 -8.39 6.55
C PHE A 59 -6.30 -8.14 6.55
N ILE A 60 -5.53 -9.21 6.76
CA ILE A 60 -4.07 -9.18 6.76
C ILE A 60 -3.54 -10.34 5.91
N ARG A 61 -2.30 -10.21 5.46
CA ARG A 61 -1.57 -11.24 4.71
C ARG A 61 -0.19 -11.43 5.32
N LYS A 62 0.15 -12.67 5.67
CA LYS A 62 1.48 -12.97 6.22
C LYS A 62 2.56 -12.76 5.16
N LEU A 63 3.65 -12.10 5.54
CA LEU A 63 4.81 -11.85 4.67
C LEU A 63 6.00 -12.74 5.03
N ASN A 64 6.22 -13.02 6.31
CA ASN A 64 7.32 -13.86 6.77
C ASN A 64 6.97 -14.63 8.06
N ASN A 65 7.93 -15.42 8.56
CA ASN A 65 7.80 -16.18 9.80
C ASN A 65 8.02 -15.34 11.07
N GLU A 66 8.51 -14.11 10.95
CA GLU A 66 8.76 -13.18 12.07
C GLU A 66 7.54 -12.31 12.37
N LEU A 67 6.35 -12.79 12.02
CA LEU A 67 5.07 -12.11 12.23
C LEU A 67 5.01 -10.73 11.56
N VAL A 68 5.62 -10.56 10.39
CA VAL A 68 5.43 -9.39 9.54
C VAL A 68 4.23 -9.63 8.62
N TYR A 69 3.31 -8.67 8.59
CA TYR A 69 2.07 -8.75 7.84
C TYR A 69 1.84 -7.50 6.99
N TYR A 70 1.23 -7.71 5.84
CA TYR A 70 0.64 -6.66 5.00
C TYR A 70 -0.83 -6.48 5.38
N VAL A 71 -1.26 -5.24 5.65
CA VAL A 71 -2.66 -4.90 5.91
C VAL A 71 -3.35 -4.60 4.58
N VAL A 72 -4.32 -5.44 4.22
CA VAL A 72 -4.91 -5.46 2.87
C VAL A 72 -5.60 -4.16 2.51
N ASP A 73 -6.37 -3.59 3.45
CA ASP A 73 -7.17 -2.39 3.18
C ASP A 73 -6.41 -1.08 3.42
N PHE A 74 -5.09 -1.14 3.63
CA PHE A 74 -4.29 0.01 4.02
C PHE A 74 -4.47 1.21 3.07
N ARG A 75 -4.43 0.97 1.75
CA ARG A 75 -4.54 2.03 0.72
C ARG A 75 -5.92 2.70 0.69
N GLU A 76 -6.96 2.00 1.11
CA GLU A 76 -8.30 2.59 1.22
C GLU A 76 -8.40 3.49 2.46
N GLN A 77 -7.65 3.16 3.50
CA GLN A 77 -7.70 3.84 4.80
C GLN A 77 -6.70 4.99 4.91
N ASN A 78 -5.59 4.92 4.16
CA ASN A 78 -4.47 5.85 4.21
C ASN A 78 -4.11 6.37 2.82
N SER A 79 -4.17 7.69 2.65
CA SER A 79 -3.68 8.39 1.47
C SER A 79 -2.36 9.09 1.81
N ILE A 80 -1.26 8.62 1.20
CA ILE A 80 0.09 9.14 1.45
C ILE A 80 0.50 10.05 0.30
N ASP A 81 0.97 11.25 0.65
CA ASP A 81 1.59 12.16 -0.34
C ASP A 81 2.97 11.61 -0.71
N GLY A 82 3.24 11.45 -2.00
CA GLY A 82 4.52 10.95 -2.50
C GLY A 82 5.74 11.74 -2.01
N ARG A 83 5.57 13.02 -1.63
CA ARG A 83 6.66 13.83 -1.03
C ARG A 83 7.08 13.41 0.37
N ARG A 84 6.20 12.72 1.10
CA ARG A 84 6.45 12.24 2.47
C ARG A 84 6.51 10.71 2.54
N TYR A 85 6.56 10.04 1.40
CA TYR A 85 6.62 8.60 1.33
C TYR A 85 7.98 8.08 1.79
N HIS A 86 7.96 7.12 2.71
CA HIS A 86 9.12 6.39 3.18
C HIS A 86 8.94 4.90 2.85
N PRO A 87 9.80 4.31 2.00
CA PRO A 87 9.65 2.91 1.62
C PRO A 87 9.84 1.99 2.83
N SER A 88 9.08 0.90 2.86
CA SER A 88 9.22 -0.11 3.90
C SER A 88 10.59 -0.77 3.88
N ILE A 89 11.11 -1.10 5.05
CA ILE A 89 12.27 -2.00 5.18
C ILE A 89 11.96 -3.42 4.68
N TYR A 90 10.67 -3.80 4.66
CA TYR A 90 10.17 -5.09 4.20
C TYR A 90 9.73 -5.10 2.74
N HIS A 91 10.06 -4.05 1.97
CA HIS A 91 9.63 -3.93 0.57
C HIS A 91 9.98 -5.17 -0.28
N HIS A 92 11.10 -5.83 0.02
CA HIS A 92 11.52 -7.06 -0.65
C HIS A 92 10.55 -8.25 -0.46
N LEU A 93 9.85 -8.32 0.68
CA LEU A 93 8.92 -9.40 0.99
C LEU A 93 7.64 -9.33 0.15
N LEU A 94 7.27 -8.14 -0.33
CA LEU A 94 6.09 -7.96 -1.19
C LEU A 94 6.25 -8.67 -2.54
N ALA A 95 7.46 -8.67 -3.11
CA ALA A 95 7.72 -9.28 -4.43
C ALA A 95 7.78 -10.82 -4.37
N GLU A 96 8.26 -11.37 -3.26
CA GLU A 96 8.43 -12.82 -3.09
C GLU A 96 7.08 -13.57 -2.97
N THR A 97 6.07 -12.90 -2.41
CA THR A 97 4.74 -13.52 -2.26
C THR A 97 3.99 -13.68 -3.58
N GLU A 98 4.19 -12.76 -4.52
CA GLU A 98 3.60 -12.84 -5.86
C GLU A 98 4.21 -13.99 -6.68
N CYS A 99 5.51 -14.24 -6.51
CA CYS A 99 6.23 -15.31 -7.21
C CYS A 99 5.89 -16.71 -6.68
N SER A 100 5.63 -16.82 -5.37
CA SER A 100 5.32 -18.10 -4.72
C SER A 100 3.92 -18.64 -5.03
N SER A 101 3.04 -17.80 -5.56
CA SER A 101 1.66 -18.19 -5.93
C SER A 101 1.54 -18.76 -7.35
N SER A 102 2.60 -18.66 -8.18
CA SER A 102 2.65 -19.28 -9.51
C SER A 102 3.32 -20.65 -9.49
N ASN A 103 2.63 -21.65 -8.95
CA ASN A 103 2.93 -23.06 -9.20
C ASN A 103 1.87 -23.67 -10.15
N THR A 104 1.99 -23.33 -11.44
CA THR A 104 1.88 -24.33 -12.51
C THR A 104 3.12 -24.18 -13.38
N ASN A 105 3.78 -25.32 -13.62
CA ASN A 105 5.12 -25.46 -14.17
C ASN A 105 5.43 -24.53 -15.37
N SER A 106 6.39 -23.62 -15.20
CA SER A 106 7.35 -23.30 -16.26
C SER A 106 8.61 -22.70 -15.65
N GLU A 107 9.70 -23.46 -15.72
CA GLU A 107 11.05 -22.95 -15.56
C GLU A 107 11.27 -21.77 -16.52
N LYS A 108 11.75 -20.64 -15.99
CA LYS A 108 12.57 -19.66 -16.72
C LYS A 108 13.30 -18.77 -15.72
N SER A 109 14.59 -19.04 -15.57
CA SER A 109 15.54 -18.23 -14.84
C SER A 109 15.75 -16.89 -15.55
N CYS A 110 15.87 -15.82 -14.75
CA CYS A 110 16.50 -14.57 -15.17
C CYS A 110 17.43 -14.12 -14.03
N ASN A 111 18.73 -14.25 -14.26
CA ASN A 111 19.78 -13.88 -13.31
C ASN A 111 19.85 -12.36 -13.10
N LEU A 112 20.07 -11.95 -11.85
CA LEU A 112 20.61 -10.65 -11.49
C LEU A 112 22.08 -10.57 -11.95
N HIS A 113 22.44 -9.53 -12.70
CA HIS A 113 23.83 -9.13 -12.85
C HIS A 113 23.91 -7.60 -12.75
N SER A 114 24.26 -7.11 -11.56
CA SER A 114 24.88 -5.81 -11.40
C SER A 114 26.36 -5.95 -11.71
N ASN A 115 26.90 -5.10 -12.57
CA ASN A 115 28.28 -4.60 -12.52
C ASN A 115 28.42 -3.38 -13.45
N ASP A 116 29.18 -2.42 -12.94
CA ASP A 116 29.28 -1.01 -13.32
C ASP A 116 30.12 -0.68 -14.58
N VAL A 117 30.03 0.62 -14.95
CA VAL A 117 31.03 1.51 -15.60
C VAL A 117 31.06 1.67 -17.14
N ALA A 118 30.58 2.86 -17.54
CA ALA A 118 31.05 3.84 -18.55
C ALA A 118 31.68 3.40 -19.89
N ASN A 119 31.15 3.94 -21.02
CA ASN A 119 31.96 4.75 -21.95
C ASN A 119 31.13 5.59 -22.98
N ILE A 120 31.11 6.91 -22.77
CA ILE A 120 31.37 8.04 -23.68
C ILE A 120 31.03 7.93 -25.21
N ASN A 121 30.09 8.82 -25.60
CA ASN A 121 29.93 9.64 -26.83
C ASN A 121 30.03 9.06 -28.25
N LYS A 122 29.04 9.41 -29.09
CA LYS A 122 29.20 10.40 -30.16
C LYS A 122 27.88 10.93 -30.72
N ASP A 123 27.80 12.26 -30.70
CA ASP A 123 27.05 13.22 -31.49
C ASP A 123 26.12 12.70 -32.60
N ASN A 124 24.87 13.20 -32.61
CA ASN A 124 24.26 13.74 -33.83
C ASN A 124 23.21 14.81 -33.50
N LYS A 125 23.57 16.04 -33.83
CA LYS A 125 22.83 17.29 -33.70
C LYS A 125 22.07 17.54 -35.00
N ILE A 126 20.74 17.44 -34.99
CA ILE A 126 19.91 18.14 -35.98
C ILE A 126 18.78 18.88 -35.27
N GLN A 127 18.84 20.19 -35.46
CA GLN A 127 17.96 21.22 -34.96
C GLN A 127 16.64 21.18 -35.72
N ASN A 128 15.52 21.47 -35.06
CA ASN A 128 14.47 22.30 -35.66
C ASN A 128 13.72 23.08 -34.57
N LYS A 129 13.85 24.41 -34.66
CA LYS A 129 13.16 25.44 -33.86
C LYS A 129 11.78 25.74 -34.46
N SER A 130 10.87 26.16 -33.58
CA SER A 130 9.87 27.27 -33.68
C SER A 130 8.48 26.81 -33.22
N LYS A 131 7.62 27.56 -32.50
CA LYS A 131 7.64 28.82 -31.71
C LYS A 131 6.18 29.01 -31.21
N LYS A 132 6.01 29.61 -30.01
CA LYS A 132 4.80 30.29 -29.44
C LYS A 132 3.56 29.40 -29.10
N LYS A 133 2.64 29.72 -28.17
CA LYS A 133 2.43 30.56 -26.95
C LYS A 133 0.90 30.79 -26.89
N GLN A 134 0.20 30.38 -25.82
CA GLN A 134 -1.13 30.86 -25.29
C GLN A 134 -1.59 29.80 -24.27
N ASP A 135 -1.55 30.05 -22.95
CA ASP A 135 -2.54 30.80 -22.14
C ASP A 135 -3.99 30.60 -22.60
N ASP A 136 -4.74 29.77 -21.88
CA ASP A 136 -6.12 30.08 -21.50
C ASP A 136 -6.57 29.24 -20.28
N THR A 137 -6.92 30.00 -19.25
CA THR A 137 -7.58 29.62 -18.01
C THR A 137 -9.03 29.21 -18.24
N SER A 138 -9.50 28.15 -17.59
CA SER A 138 -10.93 27.98 -17.31
C SER A 138 -11.14 27.36 -15.93
N GLU A 139 -11.05 28.20 -14.90
CA GLU A 139 -11.66 27.97 -13.60
C GLU A 139 -13.18 27.84 -13.80
N THR A 140 -13.73 26.65 -13.58
CA THR A 140 -15.19 26.49 -13.50
C THR A 140 -15.60 26.61 -12.04
N SER A 141 -15.97 27.83 -11.64
CA SER A 141 -16.54 28.13 -10.32
C SER A 141 -17.99 27.64 -10.23
N PHE A 142 -18.27 26.65 -9.38
CA PHE A 142 -19.64 26.30 -8.99
C PHE A 142 -20.12 27.27 -7.89
N LYS A 143 -21.01 28.21 -8.25
CA LYS A 143 -21.74 29.05 -7.28
C LYS A 143 -23.01 28.33 -6.82
N ILE A 144 -23.06 27.91 -5.56
CA ILE A 144 -24.29 27.47 -4.90
C ILE A 144 -25.00 28.69 -4.31
N LYS A 145 -26.22 29.00 -4.78
CA LYS A 145 -27.11 30.00 -4.18
C LYS A 145 -27.92 29.34 -3.05
N PHE A 146 -27.79 29.85 -1.83
CA PHE A 146 -28.75 29.56 -0.76
C PHE A 146 -29.92 30.54 -0.86
N SER A 147 -31.13 29.99 -0.98
CA SER A 147 -32.38 30.74 -0.81
C SER A 147 -32.81 30.59 0.66
N SER A 148 -32.77 31.67 1.44
CA SER A 148 -33.43 31.70 2.74
C SER A 148 -34.94 31.61 2.55
N ALA A 149 -35.55 30.57 3.10
CA ALA A 149 -36.98 30.56 3.38
C ALA A 149 -37.24 31.29 4.69
N LYS A 150 -38.37 31.99 4.70
CA LYS A 150 -38.83 33.01 5.64
C LYS A 150 -39.29 32.42 6.97
#